data_AF-J7LAF5-F1
#
_entry.id   AF-J7LAF5-F1
#
_cell.length_a   1.000
_cell.length_b   1.000
_cell.length_c   1.000
_cell.angle_alpha   90.00
_cell.angle_beta   90.00
_cell.angle_gamma   90.00
#
_symmetry.space_group_name_H-M   'P 1'
#
loop_
_entity.id
_entity.type
_entity.pdbx_description
1 polymer ?
#
loop_
_entity_poly.entity_id
_entity_poly.type
_entity_poly.pdbx_seq_one_letter_code
_entity_poly.pdbx_strand_id
1 'polypeptide(L)'
;MLPRPRADDVVGHGYTAFQVVRLAVWAARECRWVNGMDMVHRAETAWEAITEHLQLVALRPEETELIAIGWKAMKAQRYQDLKAHGLGGKDKALVSRAFLRYWTSASAPAHSHEDLLVDRIALAQIWTALAPTYRQVLTALAEHEDRRRAERAVNMDAVTFTRTLGRARRAFFALWHEGETPSKMWGYDRSGARHQNVMYLVRLRKQRALKRKAAGTASRQGHRPPKELGVPNSELLARFERGETYASLARELSVKADLIRARVNKARAEKELSSGGRAVSALF
;
A
#
# COMPACT_ATOMS: atom_id res chain seq x y z
N MET A 1 -18.53 9.26 -1.07
CA MET A 1 -18.73 8.89 0.34
C MET A 1 -20.06 9.37 0.90
N LEU A 2 -20.64 10.45 0.40
CA LEU A 2 -22.08 10.73 0.24
C LEU A 2 -22.13 12.21 -0.17
N PRO A 3 -22.98 12.63 -1.12
CA PRO A 3 -23.07 14.04 -1.48
C PRO A 3 -23.59 14.85 -0.29
N ARG A 4 -23.11 16.08 -0.14
CA ARG A 4 -23.66 17.01 0.85
C ARG A 4 -25.11 17.33 0.48
N PRO A 5 -26.08 17.23 1.40
CA PRO A 5 -27.45 17.66 1.15
C PRO A 5 -27.50 19.13 0.72
N ARG A 6 -28.39 19.45 -0.24
CA ARG A 6 -28.57 20.82 -0.74
C ARG A 6 -29.28 21.73 0.26
N ALA A 7 -30.18 21.16 1.05
CA ALA A 7 -30.93 21.83 2.10
C ALA A 7 -30.72 21.12 3.44
N ASP A 8 -30.83 21.87 4.53
CA ASP A 8 -30.67 21.36 5.89
C ASP A 8 -32.05 20.97 6.47
N ASP A 9 -32.80 20.21 5.68
CA ASP A 9 -34.16 19.81 6.02
C ASP A 9 -34.16 18.93 7.27
N VAL A 10 -35.17 19.11 8.13
CA VAL A 10 -35.35 18.28 9.31
C VAL A 10 -35.82 16.89 8.87
N VAL A 11 -35.06 15.87 9.24
CA VAL A 11 -35.38 14.47 8.92
C VAL A 11 -36.32 13.88 9.97
N GLY A 12 -36.03 14.12 11.26
CA GLY A 12 -36.80 13.58 12.37
C GLY A 12 -36.19 13.95 13.71
N HIS A 13 -37.03 14.13 14.74
CA HIS A 13 -36.61 14.47 16.11
C HIS A 13 -35.64 15.66 16.24
N GLY A 14 -35.67 16.61 15.29
CA GLY A 14 -34.76 17.75 15.25
C GLY A 14 -33.32 17.42 14.80
N TYR A 15 -33.13 16.29 14.14
CA TYR A 15 -31.93 16.01 13.33
C TYR A 15 -32.12 16.54 11.92
N THR A 16 -31.08 17.18 11.38
CA THR A 16 -31.08 17.67 10.00
C THR A 16 -30.46 16.66 9.04
N ALA A 17 -30.77 16.77 7.75
CA ALA A 17 -30.20 15.92 6.70
C ALA A 17 -28.67 15.96 6.71
N PHE A 18 -28.07 17.14 6.98
CA PHE A 18 -26.62 17.27 7.09
C PHE A 18 -26.05 16.50 8.28
N GLN A 19 -26.70 16.56 9.44
CA GLN A 19 -26.28 15.83 10.64
C GLN A 19 -26.34 14.32 10.42
N VAL A 20 -27.42 13.83 9.80
CA VAL A 20 -27.59 12.41 9.48
C VAL A 20 -26.49 11.91 8.54
N VAL A 21 -26.21 12.64 7.45
CA VAL A 21 -25.11 12.28 6.52
C VAL A 21 -23.76 12.29 7.24
N ARG A 22 -23.51 13.27 8.11
CA ARG A 22 -22.27 13.34 8.89
C ARG A 22 -22.11 12.13 9.82
N LEU A 23 -23.17 11.73 10.52
CA LEU A 23 -23.16 10.55 11.40
C LEU A 23 -22.96 9.26 10.61
N ALA A 24 -23.63 9.10 9.47
CA ALA A 24 -23.48 7.93 8.60
C ALA A 24 -22.04 7.80 8.06
N VAL A 25 -21.44 8.89 7.58
CA VAL A 25 -20.06 8.92 7.12
C VAL A 25 -19.09 8.61 8.26
N TRP A 26 -19.34 9.13 9.47
CA TRP A 26 -18.54 8.81 10.65
C TRP A 26 -18.63 7.32 11.00
N ALA A 27 -19.84 6.77 11.07
CA ALA A 27 -20.08 5.36 11.33
C ALA A 27 -19.36 4.46 10.30
N ALA A 28 -19.44 4.79 9.02
CA ALA A 28 -18.78 4.06 7.93
C ALA A 28 -17.24 4.07 8.05
N ARG A 29 -16.66 5.20 8.45
CA ARG A 29 -15.20 5.35 8.64
C ARG A 29 -14.67 4.58 9.84
N GLU A 30 -15.39 4.62 10.96
CA GLU A 30 -14.96 3.93 12.18
C GLU A 30 -15.20 2.42 12.15
N CYS A 31 -16.13 1.96 11.29
CA CYS A 31 -16.43 0.54 11.14
C CYS A 31 -15.35 -0.22 10.36
N ARG A 32 -14.28 -0.62 11.06
CA ARG A 32 -13.09 -1.31 10.49
C ARG A 32 -13.24 -2.83 10.28
N TRP A 33 -14.29 -3.47 10.79
CA TRP A 33 -14.47 -4.92 10.64
C TRP A 33 -15.18 -5.31 9.33
N VAL A 34 -15.72 -4.35 8.58
CA VAL A 34 -16.45 -4.57 7.32
C VAL A 34 -15.59 -4.15 6.11
N ASN A 35 -14.28 -4.40 6.17
CA ASN A 35 -13.31 -3.90 5.18
C ASN A 35 -13.56 -4.32 3.72
N GLY A 36 -14.38 -5.34 3.50
CA GLY A 36 -14.73 -5.83 2.16
C GLY A 36 -15.94 -5.16 1.51
N MET A 37 -16.64 -4.23 2.18
CA MET A 37 -17.67 -3.39 1.53
C MET A 37 -17.03 -2.09 1.03
N ASP A 38 -17.45 -1.62 -0.14
CA ASP A 38 -17.06 -0.29 -0.62
C ASP A 38 -17.47 0.80 0.39
N MET A 39 -16.66 1.84 0.47
CA MET A 39 -16.82 2.87 1.48
C MET A 39 -18.02 3.78 1.22
N VAL A 40 -18.42 3.98 -0.03
CA VAL A 40 -19.66 4.70 -0.37
C VAL A 40 -20.86 3.86 0.06
N HIS A 41 -20.85 2.58 -0.30
CA HIS A 41 -21.92 1.65 0.06
C HIS A 41 -22.11 1.51 1.58
N ARG A 42 -21.02 1.53 2.36
CA ARG A 42 -21.10 1.58 3.83
C ARG A 42 -21.83 2.82 4.34
N ALA A 43 -21.50 3.98 3.80
CA ALA A 43 -22.10 5.23 4.21
C ALA A 43 -23.59 5.30 3.82
N GLU A 44 -23.95 4.80 2.63
CA GLU A 44 -25.35 4.66 2.18
C GLU A 44 -26.14 3.71 3.10
N THR A 45 -25.61 2.52 3.37
CA THR A 45 -26.26 1.53 4.25
C THR A 45 -26.47 2.11 5.66
N ALA A 46 -25.47 2.83 6.19
CA ALA A 46 -25.59 3.48 7.49
C ALA A 46 -26.60 4.63 7.46
N TRP A 47 -26.63 5.42 6.38
CA TRP A 47 -27.57 6.52 6.20
C TRP A 47 -29.01 6.02 6.16
N GLU A 48 -29.32 5.01 5.36
CA GLU A 48 -30.65 4.39 5.26
C GLU A 48 -31.15 3.87 6.61
N ALA A 49 -30.29 3.14 7.33
CA ALA A 49 -30.66 2.59 8.63
C ALA A 49 -30.91 3.68 9.69
N ILE A 50 -30.12 4.77 9.66
CA ILE A 50 -30.30 5.90 10.57
C ILE A 50 -31.59 6.65 10.25
N THR A 51 -31.88 6.93 8.98
CA THR A 51 -33.10 7.63 8.57
C THR A 51 -34.34 6.82 8.90
N GLU A 52 -34.32 5.51 8.64
CA GLU A 52 -35.42 4.61 8.99
C GLU A 52 -35.66 4.58 10.51
N HIS A 53 -34.60 4.43 11.31
CA HIS A 53 -34.71 4.45 12.78
C HIS A 53 -35.28 5.76 13.31
N LEU A 54 -34.90 6.89 12.73
CA LEU A 54 -35.44 8.21 13.07
C LEU A 54 -36.93 8.38 12.74
N GLN A 55 -37.50 7.60 11.83
CA GLN A 55 -38.95 7.62 11.55
C GLN A 55 -39.74 6.67 12.48
N LEU A 56 -39.09 5.64 13.01
CA LEU A 56 -39.74 4.59 13.79
C LEU A 56 -39.74 4.87 15.30
N VAL A 57 -38.75 5.61 15.79
CA VAL A 57 -38.60 5.86 17.23
C VAL A 57 -39.55 6.97 17.70
N ALA A 58 -40.16 6.81 18.88
CA ALA A 58 -41.08 7.82 19.42
C ALA A 58 -40.35 9.00 20.10
N LEU A 59 -39.18 8.73 20.68
CA LEU A 59 -38.36 9.69 21.42
C LEU A 59 -37.10 10.03 20.62
N ARG A 60 -36.55 11.22 20.85
CA ARG A 60 -35.31 11.63 20.18
C ARG A 60 -34.17 10.68 20.58
N PRO A 61 -33.60 9.91 19.64
CA PRO A 61 -32.48 9.02 19.93
C PRO A 61 -31.19 9.82 20.13
N GLU A 62 -30.23 9.25 20.84
CA GLU A 62 -28.90 9.84 20.99
C GLU A 62 -28.04 9.62 19.73
N GLU A 63 -27.07 10.48 19.46
CA GLU A 63 -26.17 10.31 18.30
C GLU A 63 -25.40 8.99 18.34
N THR A 64 -24.97 8.56 19.54
CA THR A 64 -24.25 7.29 19.74
C THR A 64 -25.12 6.08 19.37
N GLU A 65 -26.42 6.15 19.64
CA GLU A 65 -27.40 5.14 19.24
C GLU A 65 -27.53 5.07 17.72
N LEU A 66 -27.67 6.22 17.05
CA LEU A 66 -27.77 6.28 15.58
C LEU A 66 -26.54 5.67 14.91
N ILE A 67 -25.34 5.94 15.42
CA ILE A 67 -24.11 5.30 14.92
C ILE A 67 -24.18 3.79 15.14
N ALA A 68 -24.58 3.33 16.33
CA ALA A 68 -24.68 1.91 16.62
C ALA A 68 -25.68 1.19 15.70
N ILE A 69 -26.79 1.84 15.33
CA ILE A 69 -27.75 1.35 14.33
C ILE A 69 -27.06 1.23 12.97
N GLY A 70 -26.34 2.26 12.51
CA GLY A 70 -25.57 2.21 11.26
C GLY A 70 -24.56 1.05 11.24
N TRP A 71 -23.87 0.79 12.34
CA TRP A 71 -22.96 -0.36 12.47
C TRP A 71 -23.69 -1.71 12.40
N LYS A 72 -24.85 -1.84 13.04
CA LYS A 72 -25.66 -3.06 12.99
C LYS A 72 -26.13 -3.35 11.55
N ALA A 73 -26.59 -2.33 10.83
CA ALA A 73 -27.03 -2.46 9.44
C ALA A 73 -25.90 -2.91 8.51
N MET A 74 -24.74 -2.23 8.55
CA MET A 74 -23.57 -2.65 7.76
C MET A 74 -23.11 -4.08 8.08
N LYS A 75 -23.15 -4.48 9.36
CA LYS A 75 -22.83 -5.85 9.78
C LYS A 75 -23.83 -6.84 9.18
N ALA A 76 -25.13 -6.55 9.25
CA ALA A 76 -26.18 -7.41 8.69
C ALA A 76 -26.04 -7.56 7.17
N GLN A 77 -25.86 -6.45 6.44
CA GLN A 77 -25.63 -6.45 5.00
C GLN A 77 -24.41 -7.31 4.64
N ARG A 78 -23.29 -7.10 5.33
CA ARG A 78 -22.08 -7.91 5.09
C ARG A 78 -22.32 -9.41 5.30
N TYR A 79 -23.10 -9.79 6.31
CA TYR A 79 -23.43 -11.20 6.53
C TYR A 79 -24.35 -11.75 5.43
N GLN A 80 -25.29 -10.94 4.93
CA GLN A 80 -26.12 -11.32 3.79
C GLN A 80 -25.29 -11.49 2.52
N ASP A 81 -24.38 -10.57 2.22
CA ASP A 81 -23.44 -10.70 1.11
C ASP A 81 -22.62 -11.97 1.24
N LEU A 82 -22.02 -12.20 2.42
CA LEU A 82 -21.26 -13.42 2.68
C LEU A 82 -22.13 -14.68 2.51
N LYS A 83 -23.39 -14.66 2.94
CA LYS A 83 -24.32 -15.78 2.76
C LYS A 83 -24.64 -16.01 1.29
N ALA A 84 -24.94 -14.96 0.53
CA ALA A 84 -25.16 -15.00 -0.91
C ALA A 84 -23.91 -15.51 -1.65
N HIS A 85 -22.73 -15.21 -1.13
CA HIS A 85 -21.44 -15.69 -1.62
C HIS A 85 -21.01 -17.06 -1.04
N GLY A 86 -21.93 -17.83 -0.43
CA GLY A 86 -21.62 -19.17 0.09
C GLY A 86 -20.64 -19.21 1.28
N LEU A 87 -20.34 -18.06 1.88
CA LEU A 87 -19.46 -17.87 3.05
C LEU A 87 -20.23 -17.81 4.38
N GLY A 88 -21.57 -17.86 4.35
CA GLY A 88 -22.46 -17.75 5.51
C GLY A 88 -23.16 -19.06 5.89
N GLY A 89 -22.47 -19.97 6.58
CA GLY A 89 -23.05 -21.22 7.13
C GLY A 89 -22.15 -21.88 8.18
N LYS A 90 -22.61 -22.94 8.87
CA LYS A 90 -21.77 -23.74 9.77
C LYS A 90 -20.71 -24.55 9.00
N ASP A 91 -21.04 -24.96 7.77
CA ASP A 91 -20.16 -25.73 6.87
C ASP A 91 -19.30 -24.84 5.96
N LYS A 92 -18.63 -23.84 6.55
CA LYS A 92 -17.84 -22.81 5.82
C LYS A 92 -16.75 -23.39 4.92
N ALA A 93 -16.24 -24.58 5.21
CA ALA A 93 -15.09 -25.14 4.50
C ALA A 93 -15.44 -25.73 3.13
N LEU A 94 -16.62 -26.36 2.99
CA LEU A 94 -17.01 -27.10 1.79
C LEU A 94 -17.72 -26.20 0.77
N VAL A 95 -18.70 -25.43 1.22
CA VAL A 95 -19.50 -24.55 0.34
C VAL A 95 -18.65 -23.39 -0.18
N SER A 96 -17.82 -22.78 0.67
CA SER A 96 -17.00 -21.64 0.23
C SER A 96 -15.98 -22.02 -0.82
N ARG A 97 -15.42 -23.23 -0.79
CA ARG A 97 -14.35 -23.61 -1.73
C ARG A 97 -14.89 -23.91 -3.13
N ALA A 98 -16.03 -24.60 -3.23
CA ALA A 98 -16.68 -24.87 -4.51
C ALA A 98 -17.32 -23.60 -5.10
N PHE A 99 -17.95 -22.78 -4.25
CA PHE A 99 -18.56 -21.51 -4.65
C PHE A 99 -17.52 -20.47 -5.06
N LEU A 100 -16.45 -20.30 -4.27
CA LEU A 100 -15.31 -19.46 -4.67
C LEU A 100 -14.75 -19.95 -5.98
N ARG A 101 -14.49 -21.26 -6.14
CA ARG A 101 -13.97 -21.82 -7.40
C ARG A 101 -14.85 -21.44 -8.59
N TYR A 102 -16.17 -21.65 -8.50
CA TYR A 102 -17.12 -21.33 -9.57
C TYR A 102 -17.13 -19.83 -9.93
N TRP A 103 -17.24 -18.93 -8.95
CA TRP A 103 -17.29 -17.50 -9.25
C TRP A 103 -15.91 -16.91 -9.58
N THR A 104 -14.82 -17.42 -9.04
CA THR A 104 -13.47 -17.02 -9.48
C THR A 104 -13.17 -17.49 -10.90
N SER A 105 -13.71 -18.63 -11.33
CA SER A 105 -13.59 -19.08 -12.73
C SER A 105 -14.55 -18.32 -13.66
N ALA A 106 -15.78 -18.03 -13.23
CA ALA A 106 -16.81 -17.44 -14.10
C ALA A 106 -16.77 -15.91 -14.17
N SER A 107 -16.24 -15.21 -13.15
CA SER A 107 -16.20 -13.74 -13.08
C SER A 107 -14.83 -13.14 -13.45
N ALA A 108 -13.81 -13.98 -13.68
CA ALA A 108 -12.53 -13.47 -14.16
C ALA A 108 -12.68 -13.09 -15.66
N PRO A 109 -12.20 -11.91 -16.10
CA PRO A 109 -12.36 -11.43 -17.47
C PRO A 109 -11.84 -12.36 -18.59
N ALA A 110 -11.08 -13.41 -18.24
CA ALA A 110 -10.90 -14.62 -19.02
C ALA A 110 -10.23 -15.62 -18.07
N HIS A 111 -10.95 -16.66 -17.60
CA HIS A 111 -10.37 -17.93 -17.13
C HIS A 111 -11.24 -19.06 -17.67
N SER A 112 -11.38 -19.12 -19.00
CA SER A 112 -11.95 -20.27 -19.69
C SER A 112 -11.02 -21.48 -19.50
N HIS A 113 -11.51 -22.71 -19.68
CA HIS A 113 -10.64 -23.90 -19.79
C HIS A 113 -9.57 -23.74 -20.88
N GLU A 114 -9.80 -22.82 -21.80
CA GLU A 114 -8.84 -22.37 -22.81
C GLU A 114 -7.56 -21.82 -22.17
N ASP A 115 -7.57 -21.14 -21.03
CA ASP A 115 -6.35 -20.59 -20.42
C ASP A 115 -5.34 -21.68 -20.08
N LEU A 116 -5.80 -22.83 -19.59
CA LEU A 116 -4.91 -23.98 -19.33
C LEU A 116 -4.32 -24.56 -20.61
N LEU A 117 -5.08 -24.51 -21.71
CA LEU A 117 -4.61 -24.95 -23.02
C LEU A 117 -3.64 -23.92 -23.63
N VAL A 118 -3.97 -22.64 -23.54
CA VAL A 118 -3.15 -21.50 -23.97
C VAL A 118 -1.83 -21.50 -23.21
N ASP A 119 -1.84 -21.63 -21.88
CA ASP A 119 -0.64 -21.72 -21.06
C ASP A 119 0.22 -22.92 -21.45
N ARG A 120 -0.39 -24.07 -21.72
CA ARG A 120 0.34 -25.28 -22.11
C ARG A 120 0.99 -25.14 -23.49
N ILE A 121 0.28 -24.54 -24.45
CA ILE A 121 0.78 -24.28 -25.80
C ILE A 121 1.87 -23.21 -25.77
N ALA A 122 1.63 -22.09 -25.09
CA ALA A 122 2.57 -20.99 -24.91
C ALA A 122 3.84 -21.49 -24.22
N LEU A 123 3.71 -22.27 -23.15
CA LEU A 123 4.87 -22.89 -22.49
C LEU A 123 5.67 -23.74 -23.46
N ALA A 124 5.03 -24.59 -24.27
CA ALA A 124 5.73 -25.42 -25.24
C ALA A 124 6.51 -24.58 -26.27
N GLN A 125 5.88 -23.53 -26.83
CA GLN A 125 6.51 -22.62 -27.78
C GLN A 125 7.70 -21.88 -27.16
N ILE A 126 7.49 -21.24 -26.01
CA ILE A 126 8.52 -20.49 -25.28
C ILE A 126 9.67 -21.41 -24.88
N TRP A 127 9.36 -22.63 -24.44
CA TRP A 127 10.38 -23.60 -24.04
C TRP A 127 11.32 -23.93 -25.19
N THR A 128 10.80 -24.10 -26.41
CA THR A 128 11.65 -24.35 -27.59
C THR A 128 12.50 -23.14 -27.98
N ALA A 129 11.99 -21.92 -27.78
CA ALA A 129 12.72 -20.68 -28.07
C ALA A 129 13.79 -20.33 -27.02
N LEU A 130 13.74 -20.93 -25.82
CA LEU A 130 14.70 -20.67 -24.76
C LEU A 130 16.05 -21.37 -24.98
N ALA A 131 17.12 -20.65 -24.65
CA ALA A 131 18.48 -21.20 -24.64
C ALA A 131 18.56 -22.48 -23.79
N PRO A 132 19.30 -23.53 -24.22
CA PRO A 132 19.40 -24.80 -23.51
C PRO A 132 19.78 -24.66 -22.04
N THR A 133 20.73 -23.77 -21.73
CA THR A 133 21.15 -23.48 -20.35
C THR A 133 20.03 -22.90 -19.48
N TYR A 134 19.12 -22.11 -20.07
CA TYR A 134 17.99 -21.53 -19.33
C TYR A 134 16.94 -22.59 -19.04
N ARG A 135 16.65 -23.46 -20.02
CA ARG A 135 15.79 -24.62 -19.81
C ARG A 135 16.31 -25.51 -18.69
N GLN A 136 17.61 -25.82 -18.69
CA GLN A 136 18.22 -26.68 -17.67
C GLN A 136 18.06 -26.11 -16.25
N VAL A 137 18.32 -24.82 -16.06
CA VAL A 137 18.18 -24.16 -14.75
C VAL A 137 16.73 -24.08 -14.29
N LEU A 138 15.79 -23.79 -15.21
CA LEU A 138 14.35 -23.74 -14.88
C LEU A 138 13.79 -25.14 -14.57
N THR A 139 14.22 -26.17 -15.30
CA THR A 139 13.84 -27.57 -15.07
C THR A 139 14.30 -28.04 -13.70
N ALA A 140 15.58 -27.83 -13.38
CA ALA A 140 16.13 -28.23 -12.09
C ALA A 140 15.45 -27.51 -10.91
N LEU A 141 15.02 -26.26 -11.10
CA LEU A 141 14.24 -25.54 -10.09
C LEU A 141 12.83 -26.13 -9.91
N ALA A 142 12.18 -26.51 -11.01
CA ALA A 142 10.85 -27.13 -10.99
C ALA A 142 10.87 -28.52 -10.35
N GLU A 143 11.91 -29.33 -10.59
CA GLU A 143 12.05 -30.69 -10.05
C GLU A 143 12.36 -30.71 -8.56
N HIS A 144 13.16 -29.75 -8.07
CA HIS A 144 13.68 -29.80 -6.72
C HIS A 144 13.02 -28.85 -5.72
N GLU A 145 12.23 -27.87 -6.20
CA GLU A 145 11.52 -26.83 -5.43
C GLU A 145 12.39 -26.02 -4.43
N ASP A 146 13.71 -26.27 -4.42
CA ASP A 146 14.73 -25.66 -3.57
C ASP A 146 15.93 -25.24 -4.44
N ARG A 147 16.26 -23.95 -4.39
CA ARG A 147 17.38 -23.36 -5.14
C ARG A 147 18.71 -24.04 -4.87
N ARG A 148 18.99 -24.47 -3.63
CA ARG A 148 20.27 -25.12 -3.27
C ARG A 148 20.35 -26.57 -3.76
N ARG A 149 19.22 -27.22 -3.94
CA ARG A 149 19.16 -28.56 -4.54
C ARG A 149 19.27 -28.46 -6.06
N ALA A 150 18.57 -27.51 -6.67
CA ALA A 150 18.67 -27.21 -8.10
C ALA A 150 20.08 -26.78 -8.53
N GLU A 151 20.75 -25.94 -7.75
CA GLU A 151 22.16 -25.54 -7.95
C GLU A 151 23.08 -26.77 -8.10
N ARG A 152 22.97 -27.71 -7.14
CA ARG A 152 23.78 -28.93 -7.13
C ARG A 152 23.45 -29.87 -8.28
N ALA A 153 22.18 -29.98 -8.66
CA ALA A 153 21.74 -30.83 -9.77
C ALA A 153 22.29 -30.35 -11.12
N VAL A 154 22.44 -29.03 -11.31
CA VAL A 154 22.97 -28.44 -12.55
C VAL A 154 24.50 -28.26 -12.51
N ASN A 155 25.14 -28.61 -11.39
CA ASN A 155 26.58 -28.45 -11.15
C ASN A 155 27.09 -27.02 -11.42
N MET A 156 26.34 -26.02 -10.93
CA MET A 156 26.71 -24.60 -11.05
C MET A 156 27.05 -24.04 -9.67
N ASP A 157 27.97 -23.08 -9.63
CA ASP A 157 28.17 -22.26 -8.43
C ASP A 157 26.91 -21.42 -8.11
N ALA A 158 26.64 -21.20 -6.82
CA ALA A 158 25.48 -20.45 -6.32
C ALA A 158 25.26 -19.07 -6.95
N VAL A 159 26.35 -18.30 -7.13
CA VAL A 159 26.29 -16.96 -7.71
C VAL A 159 25.96 -17.07 -9.19
N THR A 160 26.64 -18.00 -9.88
CA THR A 160 26.38 -18.30 -11.29
C THR A 160 24.94 -18.76 -11.51
N PHE A 161 24.44 -19.70 -10.71
CA PHE A 161 23.07 -20.21 -10.76
C PHE A 161 22.05 -19.08 -10.59
N THR A 162 22.24 -18.23 -9.56
CA THR A 162 21.33 -17.10 -9.29
C THR A 162 21.29 -16.12 -10.46
N ARG A 163 22.45 -15.78 -11.04
CA ARG A 163 22.55 -14.88 -12.19
C ARG A 163 21.90 -15.48 -13.43
N THR A 164 22.15 -16.76 -13.70
CA THR A 164 21.58 -17.49 -14.84
C THR A 164 20.07 -17.63 -14.71
N LEU A 165 19.55 -17.95 -13.51
CA LEU A 165 18.13 -17.99 -13.21
C LEU A 165 17.45 -16.63 -13.45
N GLY A 166 18.06 -15.54 -12.99
CA GLY A 166 17.55 -14.19 -13.23
C GLY A 166 17.54 -13.77 -14.71
N ARG A 167 18.45 -14.32 -15.54
CA ARG A 167 18.44 -14.12 -16.99
C ARG A 167 17.39 -15.01 -17.67
N ALA A 168 17.31 -16.28 -17.29
CA ALA A 168 16.32 -17.23 -17.78
C ALA A 168 14.89 -16.71 -17.58
N ARG A 169 14.59 -16.15 -16.40
CA ARG A 169 13.28 -15.53 -16.11
C ARG A 169 12.96 -14.33 -16.96
N ARG A 170 13.95 -13.47 -17.21
CA ARG A 170 13.79 -12.31 -18.09
C ARG A 170 13.51 -12.76 -19.52
N ALA A 171 14.24 -13.76 -20.02
CA ALA A 171 14.04 -14.31 -21.35
C ALA A 171 12.64 -14.96 -21.47
N PHE A 172 12.27 -15.80 -20.51
CA PHE A 172 10.92 -16.40 -20.46
C PHE A 172 9.83 -15.33 -20.45
N PHE A 173 9.96 -14.34 -19.57
CA PHE A 173 8.98 -13.26 -19.43
C PHE A 173 8.87 -12.37 -20.68
N ALA A 174 9.98 -12.11 -21.36
CA ALA A 174 9.97 -11.36 -22.61
C ALA A 174 9.23 -12.12 -23.73
N LEU A 175 9.45 -13.43 -23.84
CA LEU A 175 8.74 -14.28 -24.80
C LEU A 175 7.26 -14.45 -24.44
N TRP A 176 6.94 -14.52 -23.15
CA TRP A 176 5.55 -14.60 -22.67
C TRP A 176 4.71 -13.38 -23.04
N HIS A 177 5.34 -12.20 -23.08
CA HIS A 177 4.69 -10.93 -23.41
C HIS A 177 5.10 -10.40 -24.78
N GLU A 178 5.52 -11.26 -25.70
CA GLU A 178 5.85 -10.86 -27.06
C GLU A 178 4.62 -10.24 -27.74
N GLY A 179 4.70 -8.95 -28.10
CA GLY A 179 3.58 -8.17 -28.66
C GLY A 179 2.87 -7.23 -27.68
N GLU A 180 3.19 -7.29 -26.38
CA GLU A 180 2.66 -6.39 -25.36
C GLU A 180 3.76 -5.54 -24.71
N THR A 181 3.39 -4.43 -24.05
CA THR A 181 4.31 -3.70 -23.17
C THR A 181 4.13 -4.20 -21.73
N PRO A 182 5.01 -5.08 -21.21
CA PRO A 182 4.81 -5.66 -19.90
C PRO A 182 4.92 -4.63 -18.79
N SER A 183 4.04 -4.70 -17.79
CA SER A 183 4.04 -3.74 -16.68
C SER A 183 5.21 -3.95 -15.71
N LYS A 184 5.37 -5.16 -15.15
CA LYS A 184 6.44 -5.57 -14.21
C LYS A 184 6.61 -7.10 -14.20
N MET A 185 7.83 -7.57 -13.94
CA MET A 185 8.11 -9.00 -13.74
C MET A 185 7.32 -9.58 -12.55
N TRP A 186 6.89 -10.84 -12.68
CA TRP A 186 6.29 -11.58 -11.57
C TRP A 186 7.23 -11.63 -10.35
N GLY A 187 6.66 -11.56 -9.15
CA GLY A 187 7.40 -11.38 -7.90
C GLY A 187 8.48 -12.45 -7.65
N TYR A 188 9.44 -12.11 -6.78
CA TYR A 188 10.56 -12.99 -6.41
C TYR A 188 10.11 -14.35 -5.84
N ASP A 189 10.88 -15.43 -6.09
CA ASP A 189 10.59 -16.72 -5.44
C ASP A 189 10.55 -16.53 -3.94
N ARG A 190 9.43 -16.96 -3.39
CA ARG A 190 9.29 -17.17 -1.97
C ARG A 190 9.60 -18.64 -1.77
N SER A 191 10.76 -18.95 -1.19
CA SER A 191 11.01 -20.31 -0.70
C SER A 191 9.85 -20.69 0.22
N GLY A 192 9.45 -21.98 0.19
CA GLY A 192 8.19 -22.56 0.70
C GLY A 192 7.76 -22.32 2.15
N ALA A 193 8.21 -21.26 2.81
CA ALA A 193 7.53 -20.70 3.95
C ALA A 193 6.17 -20.14 3.51
N ARG A 194 5.12 -20.89 3.85
CA ARG A 194 3.71 -20.48 3.97
C ARG A 194 3.56 -18.97 3.94
N HIS A 195 2.72 -18.48 3.02
CA HIS A 195 2.21 -17.11 2.94
C HIS A 195 2.37 -16.39 4.29
N GLN A 196 3.48 -15.67 4.48
CA GLN A 196 3.73 -15.02 5.76
C GLN A 196 2.68 -13.93 5.84
N ASN A 197 1.65 -14.19 6.63
CA ASN A 197 0.53 -13.28 6.87
C ASN A 197 1.12 -11.88 7.05
N VAL A 198 0.62 -10.89 6.30
CA VAL A 198 1.12 -9.50 6.40
C VAL A 198 1.14 -9.04 7.86
N MET A 199 0.17 -9.52 8.66
CA MET A 199 0.13 -9.29 10.10
C MET A 199 1.28 -9.94 10.88
N TYR A 200 1.77 -11.11 10.47
CA TYR A 200 2.96 -11.72 11.03
C TYR A 200 4.21 -10.87 10.74
N LEU A 201 4.38 -10.38 9.50
CA LEU A 201 5.49 -9.49 9.15
C LEU A 201 5.42 -8.16 9.90
N VAL A 202 4.23 -7.57 10.03
CA VAL A 202 4.01 -6.35 10.83
C VAL A 202 4.30 -6.61 12.32
N ARG A 203 3.87 -7.75 12.86
CA ARG A 203 4.14 -8.15 14.25
C ARG A 203 5.63 -8.37 14.48
N LEU A 204 6.32 -9.02 13.55
CA LEU A 204 7.77 -9.22 13.58
C LEU A 204 8.52 -7.88 13.53
N ARG A 205 8.08 -6.94 12.69
CA ARG A 205 8.63 -5.57 12.64
C ARG A 205 8.40 -4.83 13.95
N LYS A 206 7.20 -4.92 14.54
CA LYS A 206 6.88 -4.32 15.85
C LYS A 206 7.72 -4.92 16.97
N GLN A 207 7.86 -6.25 17.02
CA GLN A 207 8.71 -6.93 18.00
C GLN A 207 10.19 -6.54 17.85
N ARG A 208 10.71 -6.45 16.62
CA ARG A 208 12.08 -5.99 16.37
C ARG A 208 12.25 -4.52 16.80
N ALA A 209 11.27 -3.66 16.54
CA ALA A 209 11.31 -2.26 16.99
C ALA A 209 11.30 -2.15 18.53
N LEU A 210 10.48 -2.95 19.21
CA LEU A 210 10.44 -3.02 20.67
C LEU A 210 11.74 -3.58 21.26
N LYS A 211 12.30 -4.64 20.67
CA LYS A 211 13.62 -5.18 21.08
C LYS A 211 14.74 -4.16 20.90
N ARG A 212 14.75 -3.40 19.81
CA ARG A 212 15.71 -2.29 19.60
C ARG A 212 15.54 -1.18 20.64
N LYS A 213 14.29 -0.80 20.93
CA LYS A 213 13.97 0.19 21.98
C LYS A 213 14.45 -0.29 23.35
N ALA A 214 14.22 -1.56 23.67
CA ALA A 214 14.65 -2.18 24.93
C ALA A 214 16.19 -2.33 25.01
N ALA A 215 16.84 -2.63 23.88
CA ALA A 215 18.30 -2.71 23.79
C ALA A 215 18.99 -1.34 23.68
N GLY A 216 18.27 -0.22 23.88
CA GLY A 216 18.81 1.14 23.77
C GLY A 216 19.34 1.50 22.38
N THR A 217 19.17 0.63 21.39
CA THR A 217 19.56 0.85 20.00
C THR A 217 18.46 1.65 19.35
N ALA A 218 18.44 2.96 19.63
CA ALA A 218 17.70 3.91 18.84
C ALA A 218 18.01 3.64 17.36
N SER A 219 16.96 3.45 16.57
CA SER A 219 17.07 3.41 15.12
C SER A 219 17.79 4.69 14.70
N ARG A 220 19.07 4.59 14.34
CA ARG A 220 19.74 5.55 13.45
C ARG A 220 19.02 5.45 12.10
N GLN A 221 17.79 5.95 12.03
CA GLN A 221 17.23 6.39 10.76
C GLN A 221 18.20 7.47 10.32
N GLY A 222 19.07 7.10 9.39
CA GLY A 222 20.22 7.87 8.99
C GLY A 222 19.76 9.18 8.37
N HIS A 223 19.54 10.19 9.20
CA HIS A 223 19.95 11.52 8.84
C HIS A 223 21.46 11.40 8.65
N ARG A 224 21.91 11.26 7.40
CA ARG A 224 23.32 11.44 7.09
C ARG A 224 23.70 12.79 7.73
N PRO A 225 24.73 12.85 8.58
CA PRO A 225 25.14 14.11 9.17
C PRO A 225 25.33 15.12 8.03
N PRO A 226 24.90 16.38 8.18
CA PRO A 226 25.05 17.38 7.14
C PRO A 226 26.51 17.40 6.70
N LYS A 227 26.78 17.27 5.39
CA LYS A 227 28.16 17.37 4.88
C LYS A 227 28.72 18.72 5.32
N GLU A 228 29.74 18.72 6.16
CA GLU A 228 30.38 19.95 6.64
C GLU A 228 31.12 20.60 5.47
N LEU A 229 30.80 21.87 5.22
CA LEU A 229 31.35 22.65 4.10
C LEU A 229 32.53 23.52 4.54
N GLY A 230 32.92 23.48 5.83
CA GLY A 230 33.90 24.40 6.41
C GLY A 230 33.44 25.86 6.50
N VAL A 231 32.26 26.19 5.96
CA VAL A 231 31.70 27.54 5.88
C VAL A 231 30.30 27.55 6.50
N PRO A 232 29.97 28.52 7.39
CA PRO A 232 28.65 28.63 8.00
C PRO A 232 27.58 29.06 6.97
N ASN A 233 26.32 28.67 7.20
CA ASN A 233 25.24 28.95 6.24
C ASN A 233 24.97 30.46 6.07
N SER A 234 25.22 31.26 7.12
CA SER A 234 25.12 32.72 7.08
C SER A 234 26.12 33.37 6.13
N GLU A 235 27.35 32.82 6.07
CA GLU A 235 28.38 33.31 5.14
C GLU A 235 28.05 32.92 3.69
N LEU A 236 27.50 31.72 3.46
CA LEU A 236 26.99 31.32 2.15
C LEU A 236 25.86 32.24 1.67
N LEU A 237 24.96 32.65 2.57
CA LEU A 237 23.92 33.63 2.27
C LEU A 237 24.52 35.00 1.93
N ALA A 238 25.51 35.48 2.71
CA ALA A 238 26.17 36.76 2.46
C ALA A 238 26.94 36.79 1.12
N ARG A 239 27.60 35.69 0.73
CA ARG A 239 28.25 35.54 -0.59
C ARG A 239 27.22 35.55 -1.72
N PHE A 240 26.10 34.86 -1.54
CA PHE A 240 25.01 34.87 -2.50
C PHE A 240 24.37 36.26 -2.64
N GLU A 241 24.14 36.97 -1.53
CA GLU A 241 23.63 38.36 -1.52
C GLU A 241 24.62 39.34 -2.19
N ARG A 242 25.93 39.04 -2.22
CA ARG A 242 26.97 39.78 -2.98
C ARG A 242 27.00 39.45 -4.48
N GLY A 243 26.12 38.59 -4.97
CA GLY A 243 25.98 38.28 -6.40
C GLY A 243 26.70 37.02 -6.87
N GLU A 244 27.30 36.24 -5.96
CA GLU A 244 27.90 34.94 -6.34
C GLU A 244 26.81 33.92 -6.68
N THR A 245 26.99 33.20 -7.80
CA THR A 245 26.01 32.18 -8.23
C THR A 245 26.19 30.86 -7.47
N TYR A 246 25.10 30.09 -7.32
CA TYR A 246 25.14 28.75 -6.70
C TYR A 246 26.17 27.82 -7.35
N ALA A 247 26.37 27.93 -8.67
CA ALA A 247 27.33 27.13 -9.42
C ALA A 247 28.79 27.53 -9.17
N SER A 248 29.04 28.80 -8.82
CA SER A 248 30.37 29.29 -8.43
C SER A 248 30.76 28.75 -7.06
N LEU A 249 29.89 28.95 -6.06
CA LEU A 249 30.06 28.45 -4.69
C LEU A 249 30.19 26.92 -4.62
N ALA A 250 29.44 26.21 -5.47
CA ALA A 250 29.51 24.75 -5.56
C ALA A 250 30.85 24.25 -6.11
N ARG A 251 31.43 24.96 -7.09
CA ARG A 251 32.75 24.64 -7.65
C ARG A 251 33.85 24.91 -6.63
N GLU A 252 33.82 26.05 -5.97
CA GLU A 252 34.78 26.42 -4.91
C GLU A 252 34.78 25.38 -3.77
N LEU A 253 33.60 24.99 -3.29
CA LEU A 253 33.46 24.05 -2.17
C LEU A 253 33.44 22.57 -2.58
N SER A 254 33.66 22.25 -3.85
CA SER A 254 33.66 20.88 -4.39
C SER A 254 32.40 20.08 -3.99
N VAL A 255 31.23 20.71 -4.13
CA VAL A 255 29.91 20.12 -3.83
C VAL A 255 28.90 20.36 -4.94
N LYS A 256 27.73 19.70 -4.84
CA LYS A 256 26.63 19.94 -5.78
C LYS A 256 25.94 21.27 -5.50
N ALA A 257 25.53 21.99 -6.54
CA ALA A 257 24.82 23.27 -6.44
C ALA A 257 23.51 23.19 -5.62
N ASP A 258 22.81 22.04 -5.67
CA ASP A 258 21.59 21.82 -4.89
C ASP A 258 21.83 21.87 -3.37
N LEU A 259 23.02 21.42 -2.92
CA LEU A 259 23.38 21.47 -1.51
C LEU A 259 23.57 22.92 -1.05
N ILE A 260 24.20 23.76 -1.87
CA ILE A 260 24.37 25.19 -1.60
C ILE A 260 23.02 25.89 -1.59
N ARG A 261 22.14 25.61 -2.57
CA ARG A 261 20.79 26.17 -2.63
C ARG A 261 19.98 25.85 -1.36
N ALA A 262 19.99 24.60 -0.92
CA ALA A 262 19.31 24.19 0.31
C ALA A 262 19.86 24.91 1.56
N ARG A 263 21.17 25.10 1.64
CA ARG A 263 21.85 25.80 2.75
C ARG A 263 21.53 27.29 2.79
N VAL A 264 21.53 27.96 1.63
CA VAL A 264 21.18 29.39 1.51
C VAL A 264 19.71 29.62 1.87
N ASN A 265 18.79 28.76 1.40
CA ASN A 265 17.38 28.85 1.76
C ASN A 265 17.15 28.65 3.25
N LYS A 266 17.88 27.71 3.87
CA LYS A 266 17.84 27.50 5.32
C LYS A 266 18.32 28.73 6.09
N ALA A 267 19.45 29.33 5.68
CA ALA A 267 19.95 30.56 6.31
C ALA A 267 18.99 31.74 6.15
N ARG A 268 18.32 31.85 4.99
CA ARG A 268 17.30 32.88 4.76
C ARG A 268 16.12 32.72 5.70
N ALA A 269 15.59 31.51 5.84
CA ALA A 269 14.51 31.21 6.79
C ALA A 269 14.91 31.50 8.24
N GLU A 270 16.15 31.17 8.64
CA GLU A 270 16.69 31.49 9.96
C GLU A 270 16.83 33.01 10.20
N LYS A 271 17.24 33.77 9.16
CA LYS A 271 17.32 35.25 9.19
C LYS A 271 15.93 35.89 9.33
N GLU A 272 14.93 35.37 8.63
CA GLU A 272 13.53 35.84 8.70
C GLU A 272 12.88 35.53 10.05
N LEU A 273 13.14 34.36 10.64
CA LEU A 273 12.70 34.01 11.98
C LEU A 273 13.34 34.91 13.05
N SER A 274 14.63 35.23 12.89
CA SER A 274 15.35 36.11 13.80
C SER A 274 14.96 37.58 13.68
N SER A 275 14.53 38.05 12.50
CA SER A 275 14.05 39.43 12.31
C SER A 275 12.60 39.60 12.76
N GLY A 276 11.75 38.60 12.57
CA GLY A 276 10.35 38.60 13.05
C GLY A 276 10.21 38.60 14.57
N GLY A 277 11.16 37.99 15.30
CA GLY A 277 11.18 38.00 16.77
C GLY A 277 11.54 39.35 17.40
N ARG A 278 12.28 40.23 16.70
CA ARG A 278 12.63 41.57 17.21
C ARG A 278 11.49 42.59 17.08
N ALA A 279 10.56 42.41 16.16
CA ALA A 279 9.43 43.32 15.98
C ALA A 279 8.39 43.22 17.12
N VAL A 280 8.32 42.09 17.82
CA VAL A 280 7.33 41.86 18.90
C VAL A 280 7.81 42.39 20.25
N SER A 281 9.12 42.53 20.48
CA SER A 281 9.68 43.05 21.74
C SER A 281 9.84 44.59 21.80
N ALA A 282 9.46 45.33 20.76
CA ALA A 282 9.48 46.80 20.77
C ALA A 282 8.08 47.43 20.99
N LEU A 283 7.07 46.61 21.29
CA LEU A 283 5.68 47.03 21.53
C LEU A 283 5.12 46.59 22.90
N PHE A 284 6.00 46.32 23.87
CA PHE A 284 5.64 46.19 25.29
C PHE A 284 6.58 47.03 26.14
#